data_AF-A0AAX0QSJ3-F1
#
_entry.id   AF-A0AAX0QSJ3-F1
#
_cell.length_a   1.000
_cell.length_b   1.000
_cell.length_c   1.000
_cell.angle_alpha   90.00
_cell.angle_beta   90.00
_cell.angle_gamma   90.00
#
_symmetry.space_group_name_H-M   'P 1'
#
loop_
_entity.id
_entity.type
_entity.pdbx_description
1 polymer ?
#
loop_
_entity_poly.entity_id
_entity_poly.type
_entity_poly.pdbx_seq_one_letter_code
_entity_poly.pdbx_strand_id
1 'polypeptide(L)'
;MNTYEITLKDNAYKYNNVAMTFNLDSVIDEKGDKIFNFKVTSTFDNQSVSTDLALFESDMQQLQQFELKTGMTDINFLEPDLYLSVIHLEGDEIILYVHYDSGMLYSNTGTDSGVAVKLNVTQHAFLSFIDELTDLIKE
;
A
#
# COMPACT_ATOMS: atom_id res chain seq x y z
N MET A 1 -22.31 6.27 3.62
CA MET A 1 -21.27 5.76 2.71
C MET A 1 -20.55 4.68 3.48
N ASN A 2 -20.60 3.43 3.03
CA ASN A 2 -19.82 2.37 3.65
C ASN A 2 -18.39 2.57 3.18
N THR A 3 -17.55 3.12 4.05
CA THR A 3 -16.10 3.18 3.84
C THR A 3 -15.60 1.73 3.90
N TYR A 4 -15.03 1.25 2.80
CA TYR A 4 -14.33 -0.04 2.80
C TYR A 4 -12.91 0.21 3.32
N GLU A 5 -12.54 -0.45 4.41
CA GLU A 5 -11.27 -0.26 5.09
C GLU A 5 -10.45 -1.55 5.02
N ILE A 6 -9.22 -1.45 4.52
CA ILE A 6 -8.27 -2.56 4.43
C ILE A 6 -7.06 -2.19 5.26
N THR A 7 -6.71 -2.99 6.26
CA THR A 7 -5.64 -2.66 7.20
C THR A 7 -4.62 -3.77 7.31
N LEU A 8 -3.35 -3.43 7.06
CA LEU A 8 -2.20 -4.27 7.38
C LEU A 8 -1.56 -3.80 8.70
N LYS A 9 -1.47 -4.70 9.68
CA LYS A 9 -0.92 -4.41 11.01
C LYS A 9 0.48 -5.03 11.16
N ASP A 10 1.38 -4.31 11.81
CA ASP A 10 2.67 -4.86 12.24
C ASP A 10 2.44 -6.03 13.22
N ASN A 11 3.33 -7.02 13.19
CA ASN A 11 3.28 -8.21 14.07
C ASN A 11 3.24 -7.83 15.56
N ALA A 12 3.85 -6.70 15.94
CA ALA A 12 3.85 -6.15 17.28
C ALA A 12 2.88 -4.97 17.46
N TYR A 13 1.85 -4.84 16.61
CA TYR A 13 0.86 -3.75 16.62
C TYR A 13 0.31 -3.39 18.01
N LYS A 14 0.07 -4.41 18.85
CA LYS A 14 -0.40 -4.23 20.23
C LYS A 14 0.52 -3.32 21.09
N TYR A 15 1.79 -3.21 20.71
CA TYR A 15 2.82 -2.50 21.46
C TYR A 15 3.29 -1.22 20.75
N ASN A 16 3.47 -1.26 19.43
CA ASN A 16 4.00 -0.13 18.64
C ASN A 16 2.92 0.65 17.89
N ASN A 17 1.68 0.15 17.86
CA ASN A 17 0.55 0.75 17.14
C ASN A 17 0.86 1.02 15.66
N VAL A 18 1.75 0.23 15.04
CA VAL A 18 2.16 0.41 13.65
C VAL A 18 1.22 -0.35 12.71
N ALA A 19 0.51 0.38 11.86
CA ALA A 19 -0.38 -0.18 10.86
C ALA A 19 -0.41 0.72 9.63
N MET A 20 -0.83 0.15 8.51
CA MET A 20 -1.13 0.84 7.26
C MET A 20 -2.57 0.52 6.87
N THR A 21 -3.38 1.56 6.69
CA THR A 21 -4.81 1.44 6.41
C THR A 21 -5.16 2.17 5.12
N PHE A 22 -5.80 1.46 4.20
CA PHE A 22 -6.38 1.99 2.98
C PHE A 22 -7.88 2.15 3.21
N ASN A 23 -8.37 3.38 3.18
CA ASN A 23 -9.80 3.68 3.24
C ASN A 23 -10.27 4.05 1.84
N LEU A 24 -11.15 3.24 1.25
CA LEU A 24 -11.72 3.54 -0.06
C LEU A 24 -12.76 4.66 0.10
N ASP A 25 -12.46 5.82 -0.47
CA ASP A 25 -13.33 7.01 -0.41
C ASP A 25 -14.32 7.02 -1.57
N SER A 26 -13.87 6.68 -2.78
CA SER A 26 -14.74 6.62 -3.97
C SER A 26 -14.13 5.77 -5.08
N VAL A 27 -14.99 5.27 -5.96
CA VAL A 27 -14.61 4.64 -7.23
C VAL A 27 -15.19 5.46 -8.37
N ILE A 28 -14.36 5.82 -9.34
CA ILE A 28 -14.75 6.57 -10.53
C ILE A 28 -14.49 5.69 -11.75
N ASP A 29 -15.43 5.68 -12.70
CA ASP A 29 -15.24 5.07 -14.02
C ASP A 29 -15.00 6.19 -15.03
N GLU A 30 -13.75 6.35 -15.46
CA GLU A 30 -13.37 7.31 -16.50
C GLU A 30 -12.96 6.58 -17.77
N LYS A 31 -13.79 6.70 -18.81
CA LYS A 31 -13.50 6.16 -20.16
C LYS A 31 -13.23 4.65 -20.16
N GLY A 32 -13.81 3.90 -19.21
CA GLY A 32 -13.64 2.46 -19.10
C GLY A 32 -12.41 2.02 -18.30
N ASP A 33 -11.77 2.95 -17.58
CA ASP A 33 -10.76 2.64 -16.56
C ASP A 33 -11.31 3.00 -15.17
N LYS A 34 -11.27 2.05 -14.24
CA LYS A 34 -11.71 2.26 -12.86
C LYS A 34 -10.57 2.89 -12.05
N ILE A 35 -10.87 4.00 -11.38
CA ILE A 35 -9.96 4.70 -10.48
C ILE A 35 -10.51 4.55 -9.06
N PHE A 36 -9.70 3.96 -8.18
CA PHE A 36 -9.99 3.72 -6.77
C PHE A 36 -9.27 4.78 -5.94
N ASN A 37 -10.02 5.74 -5.42
CA ASN A 37 -9.47 6.82 -4.60
C ASN A 37 -9.44 6.39 -3.14
N PHE A 38 -8.24 6.32 -2.58
CA PHE A 38 -8.02 5.95 -1.19
C PHE A 38 -7.49 7.13 -0.38
N LYS A 39 -7.90 7.19 0.88
CA LYS A 39 -7.12 7.83 1.92
C LYS A 39 -6.27 6.78 2.62
N VAL A 40 -4.96 6.83 2.40
CA VAL A 40 -4.01 5.90 3.01
C VAL A 40 -3.42 6.52 4.26
N THR A 41 -3.51 5.83 5.39
CA THR A 41 -2.98 6.29 6.68
C THR A 41 -2.05 5.24 7.28
N SER A 42 -0.86 5.64 7.67
CA SER A 42 0.04 4.83 8.48
C SER A 42 0.13 5.39 9.88
N THR A 43 -0.03 4.53 10.89
CA THR A 43 0.13 4.87 12.31
C THR A 43 1.45 4.35 12.84
N PHE A 44 2.00 5.00 13.86
CA PHE A 44 3.18 4.54 14.60
C PHE A 44 3.24 5.27 15.95
N ASP A 45 3.31 4.51 17.04
CA ASP A 45 3.13 5.00 18.41
C ASP A 45 1.85 5.85 18.58
N ASN A 46 2.03 7.17 18.77
CA ASN A 46 0.97 8.16 18.92
C ASN A 46 0.92 9.14 17.74
N GLN A 47 1.55 8.78 16.62
CA GLN A 47 1.66 9.59 15.41
C GLN A 47 1.02 8.87 14.22
N SER A 48 0.73 9.65 13.20
CA SER A 48 0.17 9.16 11.95
C SER A 48 0.58 10.06 10.80
N VAL A 49 0.73 9.47 9.63
CA VAL A 49 0.92 10.16 8.35
C VAL A 49 -0.13 9.66 7.37
N SER A 50 -0.66 10.54 6.53
CA SER A 50 -1.67 10.20 5.55
C SER A 50 -1.38 10.85 4.21
N THR A 51 -1.80 10.18 3.14
CA THR A 51 -1.88 10.75 1.80
C THR A 51 -3.17 10.30 1.15
N ASP A 52 -3.65 11.08 0.19
CA ASP A 52 -4.62 10.61 -0.78
C ASP A 52 -3.84 9.86 -1.87
N LEU A 53 -4.41 8.77 -2.39
CA LEU A 53 -3.78 7.92 -3.40
C LEU A 53 -4.84 7.44 -4.37
N ALA A 54 -4.68 7.72 -5.67
CA ALA A 54 -5.48 7.07 -6.69
C ALA A 54 -4.76 5.81 -7.19
N LEU A 55 -5.42 4.67 -7.08
CA LEU A 55 -5.00 3.43 -7.72
C LEU A 55 -5.84 3.19 -8.96
N PHE A 56 -5.19 3.03 -10.10
CA PHE A 56 -5.86 2.69 -11.35
C PHE A 56 -6.11 1.19 -11.42
N GLU A 57 -7.05 0.76 -12.26
CA GLU A 57 -7.31 -0.67 -12.47
C GLU A 57 -6.03 -1.41 -12.89
N SER A 58 -5.18 -0.76 -13.68
CA SER A 58 -3.87 -1.29 -14.08
C SER A 58 -2.90 -1.51 -12.91
N ASP A 59 -2.88 -0.63 -11.91
CA ASP A 59 -2.09 -0.81 -10.68
C ASP A 59 -2.60 -2.05 -9.92
N MET A 60 -3.92 -2.19 -9.80
CA MET A 60 -4.55 -3.34 -9.15
C MET A 60 -4.26 -4.65 -9.88
N GLN A 61 -4.30 -4.65 -11.22
CA GLN A 61 -3.95 -5.82 -12.04
C GLN A 61 -2.47 -6.20 -11.89
N GLN A 62 -1.58 -5.21 -11.77
CA GLN A 62 -0.16 -5.45 -11.48
C GLN A 62 0.03 -6.07 -10.08
N LEU A 63 -0.70 -5.57 -9.08
CA LEU A 63 -0.69 -6.13 -7.74
C LEU A 63 -1.18 -7.58 -7.69
N GLN A 64 -2.20 -7.95 -8.47
CA GLN A 64 -2.68 -9.35 -8.57
C GLN A 64 -1.62 -10.32 -9.10
N GLN A 65 -0.69 -9.81 -9.91
CA GLN A 65 0.41 -10.58 -10.49
C GLN A 65 1.68 -10.49 -9.64
N PHE A 66 1.61 -9.84 -8.47
CA PHE A 66 2.77 -9.67 -7.60
C PHE A 66 3.21 -11.02 -7.04
N GLU A 67 4.47 -11.35 -7.26
CA GLU A 67 5.13 -12.51 -6.68
C GLU A 67 6.25 -12.05 -5.75
N LEU A 68 6.26 -12.58 -4.53
CA LEU A 68 7.36 -12.35 -3.59
C LEU A 68 8.64 -12.99 -4.13
N LYS A 69 9.67 -12.16 -4.29
CA LYS A 69 11.02 -12.59 -4.66
C LYS A 69 11.93 -12.48 -3.46
N THR A 70 12.89 -13.38 -3.36
CA THR A 70 13.98 -13.26 -2.39
C THR A 70 14.72 -11.94 -2.59
N GLY A 71 14.94 -11.20 -1.50
CA GLY A 71 15.58 -9.88 -1.53
C GLY A 71 14.56 -8.74 -1.41
N MET A 72 14.89 -7.59 -1.98
CA MET A 72 14.06 -6.38 -1.96
C MET A 72 13.32 -6.22 -3.29
N THR A 73 12.02 -5.96 -3.21
CA THR A 73 11.15 -5.68 -4.35
C THR A 73 10.35 -4.42 -4.07
N ASP A 74 10.40 -3.46 -4.98
CA ASP A 74 9.63 -2.23 -4.87
C ASP A 74 8.33 -2.35 -5.67
N ILE A 75 7.21 -2.01 -5.04
CA ILE A 75 5.90 -1.87 -5.66
C ILE A 75 5.66 -0.38 -5.85
N ASN A 76 5.66 0.04 -7.11
CA ASN A 76 5.40 1.41 -7.52
C ASN A 76 4.04 1.49 -8.18
N PHE A 77 3.30 2.56 -7.90
CA PHE A 77 2.02 2.87 -8.54
C PHE A 77 2.21 3.96 -9.59
N LEU A 78 1.20 4.13 -10.46
CA LEU A 78 1.20 5.22 -11.44
C LEU A 78 1.30 6.60 -10.78
N GLU A 79 0.58 6.82 -9.68
CA GLU A 79 0.77 7.99 -8.83
C GLU A 79 1.92 7.75 -7.84
N PRO A 80 2.98 8.57 -7.88
CA PRO A 80 4.17 8.33 -7.06
C PRO A 80 4.02 8.83 -5.61
N ASP A 81 2.83 9.24 -5.16
CA ASP A 81 2.58 9.81 -3.82
C ASP A 81 2.80 8.77 -2.71
N LEU A 82 2.74 7.48 -3.07
CA LEU A 82 3.06 6.37 -2.20
C LEU A 82 3.72 5.25 -3.00
N TYR A 83 4.73 4.59 -2.41
CA TYR A 83 5.25 3.34 -2.93
C TYR A 83 5.66 2.42 -1.78
N LEU A 84 5.79 1.12 -2.06
CA LEU A 84 6.11 0.11 -1.05
C LEU A 84 7.45 -0.57 -1.38
N SER A 85 8.33 -0.69 -0.38
CA SER A 85 9.51 -1.55 -0.49
C SER A 85 9.29 -2.81 0.34
N VAL A 86 9.32 -3.97 -0.31
CA VAL A 86 9.06 -5.29 0.30
C VAL A 86 10.36 -6.06 0.38
N ILE A 87 10.82 -6.37 1.59
CA ILE A 87 12.00 -7.22 1.82
C ILE A 87 11.52 -8.54 2.37
N HIS A 88 11.66 -9.60 1.56
CA HIS A 88 11.38 -10.96 1.99
C HIS A 88 12.60 -11.53 2.72
N LEU A 89 12.40 -11.92 3.98
CA LEU A 89 13.41 -12.59 4.82
C LEU A 89 13.25 -14.11 4.73
N GLU A 90 14.16 -14.86 5.34
CA GLU A 90 14.01 -16.32 5.42
C GLU A 90 12.74 -16.69 6.20
N GLY A 91 11.94 -17.60 5.64
CA GLY A 91 10.68 -18.04 6.23
C GLY A 91 9.47 -17.19 5.82
N ASP A 92 8.56 -16.97 6.77
CA ASP A 92 7.28 -16.25 6.58
C ASP A 92 7.38 -14.79 7.02
N GLU A 93 8.57 -14.20 7.07
CA GLU A 93 8.80 -12.83 7.56
C GLU A 93 9.01 -11.85 6.40
N ILE A 94 8.29 -10.73 6.45
CA ILE A 94 8.43 -9.60 5.53
C ILE A 94 8.70 -8.33 6.33
N ILE A 95 9.67 -7.55 5.86
CA ILE A 95 9.80 -6.14 6.23
C ILE A 95 9.20 -5.32 5.09
N LEU A 96 8.16 -4.56 5.40
CA LEU A 96 7.51 -3.62 4.51
C LEU A 96 7.90 -2.20 4.92
N TYR A 97 8.35 -1.40 3.96
CA TYR A 97 8.44 0.04 4.11
C TYR A 97 7.35 0.70 3.27
N VAL A 98 6.57 1.58 3.91
CA VAL A 98 5.55 2.40 3.27
C VAL A 98 6.13 3.79 3.12
N HIS A 99 6.46 4.16 1.89
CA HIS A 99 7.11 5.42 1.58
C HIS A 99 6.03 6.43 1.18
N TYR A 100 5.88 7.46 2.00
CA TYR A 100 5.08 8.63 1.64
C TYR A 100 5.98 9.57 0.87
N ASP A 101 5.60 9.89 -0.35
CA ASP A 101 6.37 10.73 -1.24
C ASP A 101 5.57 11.98 -1.61
N SER A 102 6.28 13.05 -1.98
CA SER A 102 5.63 14.21 -2.62
C SER A 102 5.52 14.06 -4.14
N GLY A 103 6.18 13.03 -4.69
CA GLY A 103 6.18 12.70 -6.10
C GLY A 103 6.86 13.76 -6.98
N MET A 104 7.40 13.33 -8.12
CA MET A 104 7.51 14.23 -9.27
C MET A 104 6.51 13.77 -10.33
N LEU A 105 5.43 14.55 -10.49
CA LEU A 105 4.34 14.35 -11.46
C LEU A 105 4.80 14.12 -12.91
N TYR A 106 6.06 14.42 -13.25
CA TYR A 106 6.59 14.32 -14.61
C TYR A 106 7.45 13.08 -14.88
N SER A 107 7.76 12.25 -13.88
CA SER A 107 8.58 11.04 -14.07
C SER A 107 8.02 9.76 -13.45
N ASN A 108 6.88 9.80 -12.76
CA ASN A 108 6.29 8.68 -12.01
C ASN A 108 7.35 7.93 -11.18
N THR A 109 8.26 8.69 -10.56
CA THR A 109 9.35 8.16 -9.75
C THR A 109 9.19 8.72 -8.34
N GLY A 110 9.28 7.84 -7.34
CA GLY A 110 9.48 8.26 -5.96
C GLY A 110 10.74 9.13 -5.85
N THR A 111 10.66 10.19 -5.06
CA THR A 111 11.73 11.13 -4.79
C THR A 111 12.40 10.90 -3.43
N ASP A 112 11.88 9.96 -2.62
CA ASP A 112 12.31 9.69 -1.24
C ASP A 112 12.25 10.93 -0.34
N SER A 113 11.41 11.90 -0.69
CA SER A 113 11.35 13.19 -0.02
C SER A 113 10.56 13.19 1.29
N GLY A 114 9.76 12.15 1.54
CA GLY A 114 8.89 12.07 2.71
C GLY A 114 9.27 10.99 3.72
N VAL A 115 8.29 10.59 4.53
CA VAL A 115 8.48 9.66 5.65
C VAL A 115 8.30 8.22 5.17
N ALA A 116 9.17 7.32 5.64
CA ALA A 116 8.98 5.89 5.49
C ALA A 116 8.52 5.27 6.82
N VAL A 117 7.39 4.56 6.81
CA VAL A 117 6.91 3.79 7.96
C VAL A 117 7.27 2.32 7.74
N LYS A 118 7.95 1.72 8.72
CA LYS A 118 8.37 0.32 8.66
C LYS A 118 7.35 -0.57 9.38
N LEU A 119 6.88 -1.61 8.70
CA LEU A 119 6.10 -2.71 9.27
C LEU A 119 6.89 -4.01 9.16
N ASN A 120 6.83 -4.85 10.19
CA ASN A 120 7.25 -6.24 10.14
C ASN A 120 5.97 -7.07 10.14
N VAL A 121 5.74 -7.83 9.07
CA VAL A 121 4.51 -8.58 8.84
C VAL A 121 4.84 -10.00 8.43
N THR A 122 3.86 -10.89 8.46
CA THR A 122 4.03 -12.21 7.84
C THR A 122 3.78 -12.15 6.34
N GLN A 123 4.36 -13.07 5.56
CA GLN A 123 4.04 -13.21 4.15
C GLN A 123 2.55 -13.49 3.96
N HIS A 124 1.95 -14.33 4.80
CA HIS A 124 0.51 -14.58 4.76
C HIS A 124 -0.32 -13.30 4.96
N ALA A 125 0.00 -12.46 5.96
CA ALA A 125 -0.74 -11.23 6.23
C ALA A 125 -0.58 -10.21 5.09
N PHE A 126 0.64 -10.08 4.54
CA PHE A 126 0.89 -9.19 3.43
C PHE A 126 0.15 -9.61 2.16
N LEU A 127 0.19 -10.90 1.80
CA LEU A 127 -0.52 -11.39 0.62
C LEU A 127 -2.04 -11.28 0.78
N SER A 128 -2.57 -11.57 1.98
CA SER A 128 -4.00 -11.38 2.25
C SER A 128 -4.42 -9.91 2.10
N PHE A 129 -3.56 -8.98 2.53
CA PHE A 129 -3.78 -7.54 2.31
C PHE A 129 -3.81 -7.17 0.82
N ILE A 130 -2.89 -7.71 0.01
CA ILE A 130 -2.88 -7.49 -1.45
C ILE A 130 -4.13 -8.10 -2.11
N ASP A 131 -4.54 -9.30 -1.69
CA ASP A 131 -5.74 -9.96 -2.19
C ASP A 131 -6.99 -9.14 -1.88
N GLU A 132 -7.15 -8.65 -0.64
CA GLU A 132 -8.27 -7.78 -0.25
C GLU A 132 -8.28 -6.47 -1.07
N LEU A 133 -7.11 -5.85 -1.27
CA LEU A 133 -6.99 -4.62 -2.05
C LEU A 133 -7.38 -4.82 -3.51
N THR A 134 -6.93 -5.94 -4.09
CA THR A 134 -7.17 -6.23 -5.50
C THR A 134 -8.52 -6.91 -5.77
N ASP A 135 -9.21 -7.45 -4.78
CA ASP A 135 -10.57 -7.97 -4.96
C ASP A 135 -11.58 -6.85 -5.31
N LEU A 136 -11.25 -5.60 -5.01
CA LEU A 136 -12.05 -4.43 -5.37
C LEU A 136 -12.26 -4.24 -6.87
N ILE A 137 -11.40 -4.80 -7.74
CA ILE A 137 -11.65 -4.73 -9.20
C ILE A 137 -12.76 -5.67 -9.67
N LYS A 138 -13.08 -6.71 -8.88
CA LYS A 138 -14.08 -7.74 -9.23
C LYS A 138 -15.51 -7.29 -8.96
N GLU A 139 -15.70 -6.23 -8.15
CA GLU A 139 -16.99 -5.58 -7.88
C GLU A 139 -17.34 -4.52 -8.94
#